data_AF-A0A8S3IIN7-F1
#
_entry.id   AF-A0A8S3IIN7-F1
#
_cell.length_a   1.000
_cell.length_b   1.000
_cell.length_c   1.000
_cell.angle_alpha   90.00
_cell.angle_beta   90.00
_cell.angle_gamma   90.00
#
_symmetry.space_group_name_H-M   'P 1'
#
loop_
_entity.id
_entity.type
_entity.pdbx_description
1 polymer ?
#
loop_
_entity_poly.entity_id
_entity_poly.type
_entity_poly.pdbx_seq_one_letter_code
_entity_poly.pdbx_strand_id
1 'polypeptide(L)'
;MPSNFLSKIFKIQAIINKTLMESKDIDNAMHLFSSITNKSNYMYTVMFKGLTTNNVTEKVLDLFDEMKIEPNQFTLSTLFNACAVLNNNRAMKTGKKPLDEMPENYRNNNIISTSAIDMLMKFGDVESAERIFRAIKTKNIITYGAMMKGN
;
A
#
# COMPACT_ATOMS: atom_id res chain seq x y z
N MET A 1 20.88 8.12 26.11
CA MET A 1 19.58 7.42 26.28
C MET A 1 18.70 7.39 24.99
N PRO A 2 19.18 6.89 23.82
CA PRO A 2 18.30 6.58 22.67
C PRO A 2 17.91 5.10 22.52
N SER A 3 18.58 4.17 23.22
CA SER A 3 18.41 2.71 23.02
C SER A 3 17.05 2.16 23.46
N ASN A 4 16.44 2.71 24.51
CA ASN A 4 15.15 2.22 25.04
C ASN A 4 13.94 2.56 24.15
N PHE A 5 14.02 3.65 23.39
CA PHE A 5 12.94 4.07 22.48
C PHE A 5 12.96 3.25 21.19
N LEU A 6 14.14 3.07 20.60
CA LEU A 6 14.33 2.21 19.43
C LEU A 6 13.97 0.76 19.75
N SER A 7 14.38 0.24 20.91
CA SER A 7 14.00 -1.10 21.41
C SER A 7 12.47 -1.29 21.50
N LYS A 8 11.73 -0.29 21.99
CA LYS A 8 10.26 -0.33 22.02
C LYS A 8 9.66 -0.34 20.62
N ILE A 9 10.16 0.49 19.70
CA ILE A 9 9.70 0.53 18.30
C ILE A 9 9.93 -0.82 17.61
N PHE A 10 11.12 -1.40 17.74
CA PHE A 10 11.42 -2.71 17.15
C PHE A 10 10.56 -3.84 17.73
N LYS A 11 10.30 -3.82 19.05
CA LYS A 11 9.38 -4.78 19.69
C LYS A 11 7.95 -4.62 19.20
N ILE A 12 7.45 -3.39 19.08
CA ILE A 12 6.10 -3.11 18.59
C ILE A 12 5.96 -3.52 17.12
N GLN A 13 6.97 -3.22 16.28
CA GLN A 13 7.02 -3.65 14.88
C GLN A 13 7.04 -5.18 14.74
N ALA A 14 7.83 -5.87 15.58
CA ALA A 14 7.89 -7.33 15.61
C ALA A 14 6.56 -7.94 16.06
N ILE A 15 5.89 -7.34 17.05
CA ILE A 15 4.58 -7.79 17.53
C ILE A 15 3.52 -7.60 16.45
N ILE A 16 3.45 -6.45 15.78
CA ILE A 16 2.46 -6.22 14.70
C ILE A 16 2.68 -7.22 13.55
N ASN A 17 3.93 -7.43 13.11
CA ASN A 17 4.23 -8.45 12.10
C ASN A 17 3.82 -9.86 12.56
N LYS A 18 4.16 -10.23 13.79
CA LYS A 18 3.87 -11.54 14.36
C LYS A 18 2.36 -11.78 14.50
N THR A 19 1.62 -10.83 15.07
CA THR A 19 0.17 -10.93 15.28
C THR A 19 -0.60 -10.97 13.95
N LEU A 20 -0.19 -10.18 12.94
CA LEU A 20 -0.89 -10.17 11.65
C LEU A 20 -0.57 -11.38 10.77
N MET A 21 0.67 -11.89 10.81
CA MET A 21 1.09 -13.00 9.94
C MET A 21 0.88 -14.38 10.54
N GLU A 22 0.99 -14.55 11.87
CA GLU A 22 0.90 -15.86 12.51
C GLU A 22 -0.44 -16.12 13.18
N SER A 23 -1.01 -15.15 13.91
CA SER A 23 -2.21 -15.40 14.73
C SER A 23 -3.54 -15.01 14.07
N LYS A 24 -3.51 -14.29 12.94
CA LYS A 24 -4.69 -13.75 12.23
C LYS A 24 -5.65 -12.94 13.11
N ASP A 25 -5.18 -12.50 14.29
CA ASP A 25 -5.96 -11.73 15.24
C ASP A 25 -5.91 -10.25 14.87
N ILE A 26 -6.77 -9.90 13.91
CA ILE A 26 -6.85 -8.55 13.34
C ILE A 26 -7.24 -7.53 14.41
N ASP A 27 -8.16 -7.88 15.31
CA ASP A 27 -8.71 -6.92 16.27
C ASP A 27 -7.66 -6.51 17.30
N ASN A 28 -6.88 -7.47 17.81
CA ASN A 28 -5.76 -7.14 18.69
C ASN A 28 -4.67 -6.34 17.94
N ALA A 29 -4.35 -6.69 16.69
CA ALA A 29 -3.40 -5.94 15.88
C ALA A 29 -3.85 -4.48 15.66
N MET A 30 -5.13 -4.26 15.36
CA MET A 30 -5.72 -2.93 15.18
C MET A 30 -5.72 -2.14 16.50
N HIS A 31 -6.03 -2.78 17.62
CA HIS A 31 -6.00 -2.14 18.94
C HIS A 31 -4.56 -1.73 19.34
N LEU A 32 -3.58 -2.61 19.13
CA LEU A 32 -2.18 -2.27 19.35
C LEU A 32 -1.73 -1.13 18.44
N PHE A 33 -2.11 -1.18 17.16
CA PHE A 33 -1.79 -0.13 16.20
C PHE A 33 -2.40 1.22 16.60
N SER A 34 -3.66 1.25 17.02
CA SER A 34 -4.34 2.49 17.42
C SER A 34 -3.67 3.14 18.63
N SER A 35 -3.17 2.34 19.58
CA SER A 35 -2.47 2.82 20.78
C SER A 35 -1.13 3.54 20.51
N ILE A 36 -0.54 3.38 19.32
CA ILE A 36 0.73 4.00 18.95
C ILE A 36 0.50 5.44 18.49
N THR A 37 1.07 6.42 19.18
CA THR A 37 0.95 7.85 18.81
C THR A 37 1.71 8.20 17.53
N ASN A 38 2.98 7.76 17.41
CA ASN A 38 3.85 8.08 16.29
C ASN A 38 4.01 6.89 15.34
N LYS A 39 3.02 6.69 14.48
CA LYS A 39 2.99 5.61 13.48
C LYS A 39 3.94 5.92 12.32
N SER A 40 4.71 4.93 11.87
CA SER A 40 5.61 5.08 10.72
C SER A 40 5.06 4.43 9.46
N ASN A 41 5.58 4.84 8.29
CA ASN A 41 5.28 4.23 6.99
C ASN A 41 5.39 2.69 7.00
N TYR A 42 6.41 2.17 7.69
CA TYR A 42 6.60 0.74 7.84
C TYR A 42 5.42 0.07 8.57
N MET A 43 4.93 0.67 9.66
CA MET A 43 3.80 0.12 10.42
C MET A 43 2.53 0.08 9.56
N TYR A 44 2.23 1.14 8.80
CA TYR A 44 1.11 1.14 7.85
C TYR A 44 1.28 0.07 6.77
N THR A 45 2.47 -0.06 6.18
CA THR A 45 2.76 -1.11 5.19
C THR A 45 2.50 -2.50 5.75
N VAL A 46 2.90 -2.77 7.00
CA VAL A 46 2.65 -4.06 7.67
C VAL A 46 1.15 -4.27 7.90
N MET A 47 0.45 -3.28 8.44
CA MET A 47 -1.01 -3.35 8.62
C MET A 47 -1.71 -3.64 7.29
N PHE A 48 -1.35 -2.93 6.23
CA PHE A 48 -2.00 -3.10 4.92
C PHE A 48 -1.79 -4.50 4.37
N LYS A 49 -0.56 -5.02 4.44
CA LYS A 49 -0.26 -6.39 4.02
C LYS A 49 -1.05 -7.41 4.84
N GLY A 50 -1.05 -7.25 6.16
CA GLY A 50 -1.75 -8.16 7.06
C GLY A 50 -3.27 -8.15 6.83
N LEU A 51 -3.88 -6.98 6.67
CA LEU A 51 -5.30 -6.85 6.38
C LEU A 51 -5.67 -7.47 5.02
N THR A 52 -4.83 -7.26 4.00
CA THR A 52 -5.03 -7.83 2.65
C THR A 52 -4.94 -9.36 2.69
N THR A 53 -3.92 -9.92 3.35
CA THR A 53 -3.72 -11.39 3.46
C THR A 53 -4.82 -12.08 4.28
N ASN A 54 -5.48 -11.35 5.19
CA ASN A 54 -6.57 -11.87 6.01
C ASN A 54 -7.97 -11.53 5.46
N ASN A 55 -8.08 -11.16 4.18
CA ASN A 55 -9.34 -10.90 3.48
C ASN A 55 -10.23 -9.79 4.11
N VAL A 56 -9.63 -8.87 4.87
CA VAL A 56 -10.30 -7.68 5.43
C VAL A 56 -9.80 -6.42 4.75
N THR A 57 -9.60 -6.51 3.43
CA THR A 57 -8.93 -5.52 2.60
C THR A 57 -9.58 -4.13 2.65
N GLU A 58 -10.89 -4.02 2.90
CA GLU A 58 -11.58 -2.73 3.06
C GLU A 58 -10.96 -1.86 4.18
N LYS A 59 -10.51 -2.48 5.28
CA LYS A 59 -9.86 -1.75 6.40
C LYS A 59 -8.55 -1.06 5.97
N VAL A 60 -7.94 -1.46 4.85
CA VAL A 60 -6.78 -0.77 4.28
C VAL A 60 -7.15 0.65 3.86
N LEU A 61 -8.33 0.83 3.28
CA LEU A 61 -8.80 2.16 2.85
C LEU A 61 -9.06 3.06 4.05
N ASP A 62 -9.67 2.51 5.11
CA ASP A 62 -9.92 3.23 6.37
C ASP A 62 -8.60 3.72 6.98
N LEU A 63 -7.62 2.82 7.13
CA LEU A 63 -6.32 3.17 7.69
C LEU A 63 -5.54 4.15 6.81
N PHE A 64 -5.71 4.10 5.50
CA PHE A 64 -5.07 5.06 4.60
C PHE A 64 -5.68 6.46 4.75
N ASP A 65 -7.01 6.59 4.88
CA ASP A 65 -7.66 7.87 5.13
C ASP A 65 -7.27 8.48 6.51
N GLU A 66 -6.92 7.64 7.49
CA GLU A 66 -6.40 8.07 8.80
C GLU A 66 -4.93 8.50 8.78
N MET A 67 -4.16 8.09 7.77
CA MET A 67 -2.71 8.32 7.69
C MET A 67 -2.41 9.83 7.60
N LYS A 68 -1.64 10.34 8.57
CA LYS A 68 -1.23 11.77 8.66
C LYS A 68 0.19 12.05 8.19
N ILE A 69 0.88 11.03 7.68
CA ILE A 69 2.25 11.11 7.19
C ILE A 69 2.26 10.80 5.69
N GLU A 70 3.23 11.36 4.97
CA GLU A 70 3.35 11.10 3.54
C GLU A 70 3.69 9.62 3.29
N PRO A 71 2.90 8.92 2.45
CA PRO A 71 3.10 7.51 2.21
C PRO A 71 4.33 7.28 1.32
N ASN A 72 5.19 6.35 1.73
CA ASN A 72 6.35 5.97 0.92
C ASN A 72 5.99 4.96 -0.18
N GLN A 73 6.97 4.64 -1.02
CA GLN A 73 6.83 3.69 -2.12
C GLN A 73 6.23 2.33 -1.77
N PHE A 74 6.54 1.80 -0.58
CA PHE A 74 6.06 0.49 -0.15
C PHE A 74 4.62 0.56 0.36
N THR A 75 4.28 1.65 1.05
CA THR A 75 2.92 1.91 1.54
C THR A 75 1.96 2.09 0.37
N LEU A 76 2.34 2.93 -0.60
CA LEU A 76 1.56 3.16 -1.81
C LEU A 76 1.39 1.91 -2.66
N SER A 77 2.47 1.14 -2.87
CA SER A 77 2.37 -0.11 -3.64
C SER A 77 1.43 -1.11 -2.97
N THR A 78 1.46 -1.21 -1.65
CA THR A 78 0.55 -2.10 -0.90
C THR A 78 -0.89 -1.59 -0.96
N LEU A 79 -1.10 -0.27 -0.88
CA LEU A 79 -2.42 0.35 -1.07
C LEU A 79 -2.98 0.04 -2.47
N PHE A 80 -2.20 0.20 -3.53
CA PHE A 80 -2.65 -0.07 -4.90
C PHE A 80 -3.02 -1.54 -5.09
N ASN A 81 -2.22 -2.46 -4.54
CA ASN A 81 -2.57 -3.88 -4.56
C ASN A 81 -3.89 -4.16 -3.82
N ALA A 82 -4.11 -3.54 -2.66
CA ALA A 82 -5.37 -3.65 -1.92
C ALA A 82 -6.56 -3.09 -2.73
N CYS A 83 -6.39 -1.93 -3.36
CA CYS A 83 -7.42 -1.33 -4.22
C CYS A 83 -7.75 -2.22 -5.42
N ALA A 84 -6.72 -2.80 -6.04
CA ALA A 84 -6.82 -3.73 -7.16
C ALA A 84 -7.58 -5.02 -6.78
N VAL A 85 -7.45 -5.49 -5.52
CA VAL A 85 -8.20 -6.63 -4.98
C VAL A 85 -9.65 -6.26 -4.70
N LEU A 86 -9.91 -5.08 -4.14
CA LEU A 86 -11.26 -4.63 -3.81
C LEU A 86 -12.11 -4.33 -5.05
N ASN A 87 -11.48 -3.79 -6.09
CA ASN A 87 -12.08 -3.47 -7.40
C ASN A 87 -13.48 -2.83 -7.32
N ASN A 88 -13.65 -1.85 -6.42
CA ASN A 88 -14.89 -1.10 -6.27
C ASN A 88 -14.66 0.43 -6.35
N ASN A 89 -15.74 1.19 -6.43
CA ASN A 89 -15.67 2.65 -6.60
C ASN A 89 -14.92 3.38 -5.48
N ARG A 90 -14.97 2.87 -4.25
CA ARG A 90 -14.25 3.46 -3.12
C ARG A 90 -12.75 3.27 -3.31
N ALA A 91 -12.32 2.05 -3.59
CA ALA A 91 -10.94 1.71 -3.87
C ALA A 91 -10.36 2.51 -5.05
N MET A 92 -11.12 2.69 -6.13
CA MET A 92 -10.69 3.53 -7.26
C MET A 92 -10.42 4.97 -6.84
N LYS A 93 -11.34 5.58 -6.07
CA LYS A 93 -11.18 6.95 -5.57
C LYS A 93 -9.97 7.06 -4.64
N THR A 94 -9.83 6.14 -3.68
CA THR A 94 -8.72 6.16 -2.73
C THR A 94 -7.37 5.94 -3.41
N GLY A 95 -7.29 5.01 -4.37
CA GLY A 95 -6.08 4.73 -5.13
C GLY A 95 -5.67 5.85 -6.09
N LYS A 96 -6.63 6.60 -6.65
CA LYS A 96 -6.32 7.75 -7.53
C LYS A 96 -5.76 8.97 -6.80
N LYS A 97 -6.23 9.27 -5.58
CA LYS A 97 -5.71 10.41 -4.78
C LYS A 97 -4.18 10.55 -4.82
N PRO A 98 -3.39 9.53 -4.44
CA PRO A 98 -1.93 9.64 -4.48
C PRO A 98 -1.34 9.64 -5.90
N LEU A 99 -2.06 9.16 -6.93
CA LEU A 99 -1.59 9.23 -8.33
C LEU A 99 -1.73 10.63 -8.92
N ASP A 100 -2.77 11.37 -8.53
CA ASP A 100 -3.00 12.74 -8.97
C ASP A 100 -2.01 13.72 -8.31
N GLU A 101 -1.57 13.40 -7.09
CA GLU A 101 -0.59 14.18 -6.31
C GLU A 101 0.87 13.73 -6.54
N MET A 102 1.09 12.72 -7.41
CA MET A 102 2.39 12.05 -7.49
C MET A 102 3.47 12.88 -8.20
N PRO A 103 4.63 13.12 -7.56
CA PRO A 103 5.72 13.80 -8.22
C PRO A 103 6.37 12.91 -9.29
N GLU A 104 6.96 13.56 -10.30
CA GLU A 104 7.43 12.90 -11.52
C GLU A 104 8.53 11.84 -11.29
N ASN A 105 9.25 11.94 -10.17
CA ASN A 105 10.23 10.93 -9.73
C ASN A 105 9.59 9.60 -9.30
N TYR A 106 8.33 9.57 -8.83
CA TYR A 106 7.64 8.34 -8.48
C TYR A 106 7.30 7.50 -9.73
N ARG A 107 7.14 8.13 -10.90
CA ARG A 107 6.98 7.46 -12.19
C ARG A 107 8.23 6.72 -12.65
N ASN A 108 9.40 7.03 -12.06
CA ASN A 108 10.64 6.29 -12.26
C ASN A 108 10.82 5.14 -11.26
N ASN A 109 9.92 5.01 -10.28
CA ASN A 109 9.93 3.90 -9.34
C ASN A 109 9.08 2.76 -9.91
N ASN A 110 9.76 1.70 -10.38
CA ASN A 110 9.10 0.55 -10.96
C ASN A 110 8.14 -0.16 -9.99
N ILE A 111 8.38 -0.13 -8.67
CA ILE A 111 7.50 -0.79 -7.68
C ILE A 111 6.14 -0.10 -7.66
N ILE A 112 6.14 1.22 -7.49
CA ILE A 112 4.91 2.02 -7.42
C ILE A 112 4.21 2.01 -8.77
N SER A 113 4.96 2.26 -9.85
CA SER A 113 4.39 2.36 -11.19
C SER A 113 3.76 1.03 -11.63
N THR A 114 4.39 -0.11 -11.36
CA THR A 114 3.82 -1.43 -11.69
C THR A 114 2.52 -1.69 -10.93
N SER A 115 2.50 -1.42 -9.62
CA SER A 115 1.29 -1.65 -8.81
C SER A 115 0.16 -0.68 -9.14
N ALA A 116 0.48 0.57 -9.49
CA ALA A 116 -0.49 1.53 -10.02
C ALA A 116 -1.08 1.07 -11.36
N ILE A 117 -0.25 0.56 -12.28
CA ILE A 117 -0.71 0.02 -13.56
C ILE A 117 -1.64 -1.18 -13.33
N ASP A 118 -1.26 -2.17 -12.51
CA ASP A 118 -2.12 -3.32 -12.20
C ASP A 118 -3.48 -2.89 -11.62
N MET A 119 -3.47 -1.93 -10.70
CA MET A 119 -4.69 -1.36 -10.14
C MET A 119 -5.57 -0.74 -11.23
N LEU A 120 -5.03 0.19 -12.01
CA LEU A 120 -5.79 0.91 -13.05
C LEU A 120 -6.34 -0.05 -14.13
N MET A 121 -5.54 -1.03 -14.54
CA MET A 121 -5.97 -2.06 -15.50
C MET A 121 -7.16 -2.88 -14.99
N LYS A 122 -7.18 -3.25 -13.70
CA LYS A 122 -8.33 -3.98 -13.11
C LYS A 122 -9.60 -3.13 -12.98
N PHE A 123 -9.43 -1.82 -12.83
CA PHE A 123 -10.55 -0.86 -12.87
C PHE A 123 -10.99 -0.51 -14.31
N GLY A 124 -10.30 -1.00 -15.33
CA GLY A 124 -10.58 -0.68 -16.73
C GLY A 124 -10.10 0.71 -17.18
N ASP A 125 -9.34 1.42 -16.37
CA ASP A 125 -8.75 2.74 -16.71
C ASP A 125 -7.44 2.55 -17.49
N VAL A 126 -7.58 2.00 -18.69
CA VAL A 126 -6.46 1.64 -19.57
C VAL A 126 -5.65 2.87 -19.97
N GLU A 127 -6.31 4.01 -20.19
CA GLU A 127 -5.66 5.26 -20.61
C GLU A 127 -4.69 5.76 -19.53
N SER A 128 -5.13 5.80 -18.26
CA SER A 128 -4.27 6.23 -17.16
C SER A 128 -3.13 5.23 -16.94
N ALA A 129 -3.40 3.92 -17.07
CA ALA A 129 -2.38 2.88 -16.95
C ALA A 129 -1.30 3.04 -18.04
N GLU A 130 -1.71 3.26 -19.29
CA GLU A 130 -0.81 3.48 -20.42
C GLU A 130 0.04 4.73 -20.24
N ARG A 131 -0.55 5.83 -19.75
CA ARG A 131 0.17 7.08 -19.46
C ARG A 131 1.30 6.85 -18.45
N ILE A 132 1.02 6.13 -17.36
CA ILE A 132 2.04 5.78 -16.36
C ILE A 132 3.09 4.86 -16.99
N PHE A 133 2.67 3.81 -17.70
CA PHE A 133 3.57 2.87 -18.35
C PHE A 133 4.55 3.57 -19.31
N ARG A 134 4.07 4.48 -20.16
CA ARG A 134 4.89 5.25 -21.10
C ARG A 134 5.93 6.11 -20.38
N ALA A 135 5.57 6.70 -19.23
CA ALA A 135 6.47 7.54 -18.44
C ALA A 135 7.63 6.77 -17.75
N ILE A 136 7.54 5.44 -17.60
CA ILE A 136 8.61 4.63 -17.00
C ILE A 136 9.83 4.62 -17.94
N LYS A 137 10.98 5.13 -17.47
CA LYS A 137 12.24 5.15 -18.23
C LYS A 137 12.76 3.75 -18.57
N THR A 138 12.82 2.86 -17.58
CA THR A 138 13.35 1.50 -17.73
C THR A 138 12.30 0.47 -17.35
N LYS A 139 11.56 -0.01 -18.35
CA LYS A 139 10.54 -1.05 -18.21
C LYS A 139 11.20 -2.41 -18.04
N ASN A 140 10.59 -3.26 -17.22
CA ASN A 140 11.00 -4.65 -17.03
C ASN A 140 9.83 -5.61 -17.31
N ILE A 141 10.10 -6.92 -17.28
CA ILE A 141 9.10 -7.97 -17.52
C ILE A 141 7.85 -7.80 -16.64
N ILE A 142 8.01 -7.29 -15.41
CA ILE A 142 6.91 -7.10 -14.46
C ILE A 142 6.02 -5.93 -14.90
N THR A 143 6.60 -4.80 -15.35
CA THR A 143 5.82 -3.67 -15.87
C THR A 143 5.05 -4.02 -17.15
N TYR A 144 5.64 -4.83 -18.05
CA TYR A 144 4.94 -5.33 -19.24
C TYR A 144 3.80 -6.27 -18.86
N GLY A 145 4.06 -7.19 -17.92
CA GLY A 145 3.05 -8.12 -17.40
C GLY A 145 1.87 -7.38 -16.78
N ALA A 146 2.10 -6.33 -16.00
CA ALA A 146 1.04 -5.52 -15.42
C ALA A 146 0.14 -4.84 -16.47
N MET A 147 0.73 -4.33 -17.56
CA MET A 147 -0.03 -3.70 -18.66
C MET A 147 -0.87 -4.71 -19.45
N MET A 148 -0.40 -5.95 -19.60
CA MET A 148 -1.11 -7.00 -20.33
C MET A 148 -2.23 -7.66 -19.53
N LYS A 149 -2.20 -7.56 -18.20
CA LYS A 149 -3.12 -8.26 -17.28
C LYS A 149 -4.49 -7.59 -17.13
N GLY A 150 -4.87 -6.71 -18.08
CA GLY A 150 -6.22 -6.16 -18.16
C GLY A 150 -7.23 -7.29 -18.24
N ASN A 151 -8.18 -7.31 -17.30
CA ASN A 151 -9.24 -8.31 -17.25
C ASN A 151 -10.15 -8.23 -18.48
#